data_AF-A0A8I0V7X8-F1
#
_entry.id   AF-A0A8I0V7X8-F1
#
_cell.length_a   1.000
_cell.length_b   1.000
_cell.length_c   1.000
_cell.angle_alpha   90.00
_cell.angle_beta   90.00
_cell.angle_gamma   90.00
#
_symmetry.space_group_name_H-M   'P 1'
#
loop_
_entity.id
_entity.type
_entity.pdbx_description
1 polymer ?
#
loop_
_entity_poly.entity_id
_entity_poly.type
_entity_poly.pdbx_seq_one_letter_code
_entity_poly.pdbx_strand_id
1 'polypeptide(L)'
;MPTAARSLPTLLSAVALVLLAGCATEADPPSSDLGSTSSVPTETAALDPAERVDRAEQLARQDVGTAPIWEGVTFTGTSISDDTVCVDRNWGPGGGPGDLPAGSVAGYVVVTFPSEDIADPESGVCADRVGATATKAPAVQVPDAVADDPGLLVSSDAGEDWPLTVPYVIVRCTERTLGGRLLQLVTLTAPDGAEYAVNGTARDHTDLPDIEPIWAPNPDVEGLRIDISPVIDAGLARC
;
A
#
# COMPACT_ATOMS: atom_id res chain seq x y z
N MET A 1 13.29 -32.67 59.43
CA MET A 1 14.60 -33.32 59.66
C MET A 1 14.99 -34.06 58.38
N PRO A 2 16.21 -33.83 57.85
CA PRO A 2 16.64 -34.30 56.54
C PRO A 2 17.46 -35.60 56.62
N THR A 3 17.34 -36.46 55.60
CA THR A 3 18.26 -37.59 55.31
C THR A 3 17.99 -37.99 53.85
N ALA A 4 18.83 -37.63 52.87
CA ALA A 4 20.13 -38.20 52.50
C ALA A 4 20.04 -39.33 51.43
N ALA A 5 20.38 -38.93 50.20
CA ALA A 5 21.23 -39.56 49.17
C ALA A 5 21.29 -41.09 48.95
N ARG A 6 21.23 -41.47 47.66
CA ARG A 6 22.06 -42.44 46.87
C ARG A 6 21.21 -42.99 45.70
N SER A 7 21.68 -43.36 44.51
CA SER A 7 23.00 -43.48 43.88
C SER A 7 22.76 -43.91 42.42
N LEU A 8 23.55 -43.42 41.45
CA LEU A 8 23.63 -43.97 40.09
C LEU A 8 24.38 -45.32 40.08
N PRO A 9 24.17 -46.14 39.03
CA PRO A 9 25.23 -46.96 38.48
C PRO A 9 25.52 -46.62 37.01
N THR A 10 26.80 -46.35 36.75
CA THR A 10 27.47 -46.36 35.45
C THR A 10 27.85 -47.81 35.12
N LEU A 11 27.64 -48.28 33.88
CA LEU A 11 28.31 -49.47 33.36
C LEU A 11 28.79 -49.23 31.93
N LEU A 12 30.12 -49.16 31.80
CA LEU A 12 30.90 -49.25 30.58
C LEU A 12 30.91 -50.69 30.03
N SER A 13 30.98 -50.84 28.70
CA SER A 13 31.95 -51.65 27.92
C SER A 13 31.51 -51.69 26.45
N ALA A 14 32.20 -51.04 25.51
CA ALA A 14 33.43 -51.42 24.80
C ALA A 14 33.20 -52.41 23.63
N VAL A 15 33.20 -51.89 22.38
CA VAL A 15 34.24 -52.03 21.32
C VAL A 15 34.19 -53.35 20.52
N ALA A 16 34.01 -53.24 19.20
CA ALA A 16 34.77 -53.99 18.18
C ALA A 16 34.67 -53.31 16.79
N LEU A 17 35.79 -52.77 16.32
CA LEU A 17 36.11 -52.48 14.91
C LEU A 17 36.30 -53.79 14.13
N VAL A 18 36.12 -53.76 12.80
CA VAL A 18 37.17 -54.11 11.80
C VAL A 18 36.68 -53.84 10.36
N LEU A 19 37.62 -53.27 9.57
CA LEU A 19 37.61 -52.86 8.17
C LEU A 19 37.62 -54.02 7.14
N LEU A 20 37.30 -53.71 5.87
CA LEU A 20 38.09 -53.91 4.62
C LEU A 20 37.14 -53.75 3.40
N ALA A 21 37.26 -52.72 2.56
CA ALA A 21 38.20 -52.50 1.43
C ALA A 21 37.73 -53.10 0.08
N GLY A 22 37.66 -52.25 -0.95
CA GLY A 22 37.47 -52.62 -2.37
C GLY A 22 37.44 -51.40 -3.32
N CYS A 23 38.58 -51.12 -3.97
CA CYS A 23 38.83 -50.14 -5.06
C CYS A 23 38.11 -50.53 -6.38
N ALA A 24 37.98 -49.73 -7.46
CA ALA A 24 38.93 -48.87 -8.18
C ALA A 24 38.17 -48.01 -9.24
N THR A 25 38.52 -46.72 -9.49
CA THR A 25 39.36 -46.18 -10.60
C THR A 25 38.55 -45.89 -11.90
N GLU A 26 38.65 -44.80 -12.70
CA GLU A 26 39.75 -44.03 -13.33
C GLU A 26 39.13 -42.67 -13.84
N ALA A 27 39.69 -41.49 -13.58
CA ALA A 27 40.65 -40.70 -14.41
C ALA A 27 40.08 -39.36 -14.95
N ASP A 28 40.69 -38.26 -14.50
CA ASP A 28 40.70 -36.90 -15.08
C ASP A 28 41.79 -36.83 -16.18
N PRO A 29 41.88 -35.82 -17.10
CA PRO A 29 42.44 -34.51 -16.70
C PRO A 29 42.00 -33.31 -17.62
N PRO A 30 42.70 -32.14 -17.68
CA PRO A 30 42.18 -30.88 -17.15
C PRO A 30 42.08 -29.75 -18.20
N SER A 31 41.40 -28.64 -17.91
CA SER A 31 41.68 -27.35 -18.56
C SER A 31 41.30 -26.16 -17.69
N SER A 32 42.37 -25.54 -17.22
CA SER A 32 42.63 -24.16 -16.83
C SER A 32 41.56 -23.08 -16.98
N ASP A 33 41.66 -22.18 -15.99
CA ASP A 33 41.49 -20.73 -16.09
C ASP A 33 40.08 -20.20 -16.37
N LEU A 34 39.48 -19.56 -15.36
CA LEU A 34 39.59 -18.10 -15.17
C LEU A 34 38.59 -17.66 -14.09
N GLY A 35 39.03 -16.71 -13.26
CA GLY A 35 38.13 -15.70 -12.72
C GLY A 35 37.53 -15.99 -11.35
N SER A 36 38.19 -15.43 -10.33
CA SER A 36 37.46 -14.86 -9.21
C SER A 36 36.33 -13.97 -9.71
N THR A 37 35.11 -14.26 -9.27
CA THR A 37 34.28 -13.23 -8.64
C THR A 37 33.43 -13.91 -7.57
N SER A 38 33.91 -13.77 -6.33
CA SER A 38 33.06 -13.76 -5.17
C SER A 38 32.10 -12.58 -5.33
N SER A 39 30.96 -12.80 -5.99
CA SER A 39 29.90 -11.82 -6.05
C SER A 39 29.21 -11.83 -4.70
N VAL A 40 29.66 -10.95 -3.81
CA VAL A 40 28.80 -10.41 -2.76
C VAL A 40 27.76 -9.56 -3.47
N PRO A 41 26.45 -9.87 -3.41
CA PRO A 41 25.45 -8.86 -3.69
C PRO A 41 25.31 -8.05 -2.40
N THR A 42 26.06 -6.96 -2.30
CA THR A 42 25.65 -5.82 -1.50
C THR A 42 24.72 -5.01 -2.39
N GLU A 43 23.47 -5.43 -2.43
CA GLU A 43 22.34 -4.61 -2.86
C GLU A 43 21.15 -5.19 -2.12
N THR A 44 20.40 -4.35 -1.43
CA THR A 44 19.13 -4.67 -0.79
C THR A 44 18.19 -5.26 -1.84
N ALA A 45 18.29 -6.56 -2.11
CA ALA A 45 17.40 -7.23 -3.04
C ALA A 45 16.03 -7.22 -2.40
N ALA A 46 15.14 -6.38 -2.94
CA ALA A 46 13.73 -6.44 -2.60
C ALA A 46 13.26 -7.88 -2.80
N LEU A 47 12.64 -8.45 -1.76
CA LEU A 47 12.07 -9.81 -1.81
C LEU A 47 11.24 -9.97 -3.08
N ASP A 48 11.31 -11.14 -3.71
CA ASP A 48 10.40 -11.46 -4.79
C ASP A 48 8.94 -11.41 -4.28
N PRO A 49 7.94 -11.13 -5.15
CA PRO A 49 6.55 -11.09 -4.74
C PRO A 49 6.07 -12.29 -3.91
N ALA A 50 6.49 -13.52 -4.24
CA ALA A 50 6.11 -14.70 -3.47
C ALA A 50 6.79 -14.74 -2.09
N GLU A 51 8.10 -14.51 -2.04
CA GLU A 51 8.86 -14.38 -0.79
C GLU A 51 8.30 -13.28 0.13
N ARG A 52 7.82 -12.18 -0.44
CA ARG A 52 7.20 -11.09 0.30
C ARG A 52 5.88 -11.50 0.95
N VAL A 53 5.06 -12.28 0.23
CA VAL A 53 3.81 -12.83 0.75
C VAL A 53 4.10 -13.80 1.91
N ASP A 54 5.05 -14.73 1.71
CA ASP A 54 5.46 -15.67 2.77
C ASP A 54 5.99 -14.92 4.01
N ARG A 55 6.77 -13.86 3.80
CA ARG A 55 7.31 -13.02 4.87
C ARG A 55 6.20 -12.27 5.60
N ALA A 56 5.22 -11.73 4.90
CA ALA A 56 4.08 -11.04 5.50
C ALA A 56 3.23 -11.99 6.34
N GLU A 57 2.94 -13.20 5.86
CA GLU A 57 2.21 -14.21 6.63
C GLU A 57 2.97 -14.62 7.91
N GLN A 58 4.31 -14.72 7.83
CA GLN A 58 5.14 -14.99 8.98
C GLN A 58 5.09 -13.86 10.01
N LEU A 59 5.16 -12.60 9.56
CA LEU A 59 5.08 -11.41 10.42
C LEU A 59 3.71 -11.33 11.11
N ALA A 60 2.62 -11.54 10.38
CA ALA A 60 1.26 -11.56 10.93
C ALA A 60 1.08 -12.68 11.99
N ARG A 61 1.71 -13.85 11.77
CA ARG A 61 1.73 -14.94 12.76
C ARG A 61 2.52 -14.60 14.01
N GLN A 62 3.61 -13.84 13.88
CA GLN A 62 4.42 -13.41 15.02
C GLN A 62 3.70 -12.34 15.84
N ASP A 63 2.99 -11.42 15.18
CA ASP A 63 2.25 -10.32 15.80
C ASP A 63 1.16 -10.78 16.76
N VAL A 64 0.36 -11.79 16.37
CA VAL A 64 -0.70 -12.32 17.24
C VAL A 64 -0.16 -13.08 18.47
N GLY A 65 1.13 -13.46 18.43
CA GLY A 65 1.80 -14.18 19.51
C GLY A 65 1.29 -15.61 19.73
N THR A 66 1.48 -16.13 20.94
CA THR A 66 1.18 -17.53 21.29
C THR A 66 -0.06 -17.67 22.19
N ALA A 67 -0.97 -16.70 22.18
CA ALA A 67 -2.15 -16.79 23.01
C ALA A 67 -3.06 -17.94 22.53
N PRO A 68 -3.64 -18.77 23.43
CA PRO A 68 -4.43 -19.95 23.03
C PRO A 68 -5.62 -19.64 22.13
N ILE A 69 -6.13 -18.41 22.16
CA ILE A 69 -7.22 -17.97 21.27
C ILE A 69 -6.82 -18.10 19.79
N TRP A 70 -5.53 -17.91 19.46
CA TRP A 70 -4.96 -18.00 18.11
C TRP A 70 -4.58 -19.42 17.69
N GLU A 71 -4.89 -20.43 18.50
CA GLU A 71 -4.65 -21.82 18.11
C GLU A 71 -5.51 -22.19 16.89
N GLY A 72 -4.87 -22.76 15.86
CA GLY A 72 -5.55 -23.13 14.62
C GLY A 72 -5.92 -21.97 13.70
N VAL A 73 -5.47 -20.74 14.00
CA VAL A 73 -5.64 -19.60 13.08
C VAL A 73 -4.85 -19.83 11.78
N THR A 74 -5.44 -19.50 10.65
CA THR A 74 -4.77 -19.50 9.34
C THR A 74 -4.47 -18.09 8.89
N PHE A 75 -3.36 -17.93 8.16
CA PHE A 75 -2.94 -16.68 7.55
C PHE A 75 -2.87 -16.89 6.04
N THR A 76 -3.46 -15.98 5.28
CA THR A 76 -3.44 -16.03 3.81
C THR A 76 -3.05 -14.65 3.29
N GLY A 77 -1.86 -14.54 2.70
CA GLY A 77 -1.35 -13.30 2.14
C GLY A 77 -1.81 -13.07 0.70
N THR A 78 -2.15 -11.82 0.37
CA THR A 78 -2.46 -11.36 -0.98
C THR A 78 -1.70 -10.07 -1.24
N SER A 79 -0.91 -10.04 -2.32
CA SER A 79 -0.22 -8.81 -2.74
C SER A 79 -1.24 -7.78 -3.21
N ILE A 80 -1.18 -6.57 -2.65
CA ILE A 80 -2.08 -5.47 -3.05
C ILE A 80 -1.35 -4.36 -3.80
N SER A 81 -0.01 -4.27 -3.67
CA SER A 81 0.90 -3.41 -4.45
C SER A 81 2.29 -4.05 -4.54
N ASP A 82 3.25 -3.33 -5.15
CA ASP A 82 4.65 -3.77 -5.27
C ASP A 82 5.40 -3.83 -3.93
N ASP A 83 4.88 -3.18 -2.89
CA ASP A 83 5.52 -3.04 -1.58
C ASP A 83 4.59 -3.45 -0.42
N THR A 84 3.34 -3.82 -0.69
CA THR A 84 2.35 -4.06 0.36
C THR A 84 1.62 -5.38 0.16
N VAL A 85 1.51 -6.14 1.26
CA VAL A 85 0.79 -7.42 1.32
C VAL A 85 -0.31 -7.31 2.38
N CYS A 86 -1.54 -7.66 2.01
CA CYS A 86 -2.64 -7.85 2.95
C CYS A 86 -2.67 -9.31 3.41
N VAL A 87 -2.81 -9.56 4.70
CA VAL A 87 -2.85 -10.92 5.27
C VAL A 87 -4.17 -11.15 5.99
N ASP A 88 -5.02 -11.99 5.41
CA ASP A 88 -6.25 -12.47 6.03
C ASP A 88 -5.93 -13.37 7.22
N ARG A 89 -6.67 -13.19 8.32
CA ARG A 89 -6.57 -14.04 9.51
C ARG A 89 -7.91 -14.70 9.74
N ASN A 90 -7.93 -16.02 9.82
CA ASN A 90 -9.17 -16.78 10.01
C ASN A 90 -9.01 -17.71 11.21
N TRP A 91 -9.97 -17.65 12.13
CA TRP A 91 -10.02 -18.57 13.26
C TRP A 91 -10.21 -20.00 12.78
N GLY A 92 -9.56 -20.95 13.45
CA GLY A 92 -9.81 -22.37 13.24
C GLY A 92 -11.21 -22.79 13.73
N PRO A 93 -11.61 -24.05 13.46
CA PRO A 93 -12.84 -24.64 13.99
C PRO A 93 -12.97 -24.45 15.51
N GLY A 94 -14.09 -23.89 15.98
CA GLY A 94 -14.32 -23.60 17.40
C GLY A 94 -13.57 -22.38 17.94
N GLY A 95 -12.89 -21.61 17.09
CA GLY A 95 -12.25 -20.35 17.43
C GLY A 95 -13.10 -19.12 17.06
N GLY A 96 -12.82 -18.00 17.72
CA GLY A 96 -13.47 -16.71 17.49
C GLY A 96 -14.84 -16.54 18.17
N PRO A 97 -15.49 -15.38 18.02
CA PRO A 97 -16.79 -15.11 18.62
C PRO A 97 -17.86 -16.07 18.08
N GLY A 98 -18.47 -16.86 18.97
CA GLY A 98 -19.60 -17.73 18.64
C GLY A 98 -19.27 -19.20 18.36
N ASP A 99 -18.03 -19.65 18.62
CA ASP A 99 -17.61 -21.07 18.58
C ASP A 99 -18.07 -21.82 17.32
N LEU A 100 -17.90 -21.18 16.16
CA LEU A 100 -18.44 -21.70 14.91
C LEU A 100 -17.66 -22.95 14.45
N PRO A 101 -18.35 -24.04 14.02
CA PRO A 101 -17.70 -25.27 13.58
C PRO A 101 -16.75 -25.11 12.39
N ALA A 102 -16.97 -24.08 11.56
CA ALA A 102 -16.15 -23.78 10.38
C ALA A 102 -15.07 -22.72 10.66
N GLY A 103 -14.98 -22.19 11.88
CA GLY A 103 -14.22 -20.99 12.19
C GLY A 103 -14.93 -19.72 11.74
N SER A 104 -14.26 -18.58 11.88
CA SER A 104 -14.77 -17.26 11.50
C SER A 104 -13.63 -16.32 11.08
N VAL A 105 -13.98 -15.20 10.43
CA VAL A 105 -13.00 -14.19 10.02
C VAL A 105 -12.50 -13.42 11.24
N ALA A 106 -11.18 -13.38 11.44
CA ALA A 106 -10.50 -12.64 12.51
C ALA A 106 -10.00 -11.25 12.04
N GLY A 107 -10.44 -10.83 10.85
CA GLY A 107 -9.97 -9.62 10.19
C GLY A 107 -8.67 -9.84 9.43
N TYR A 108 -8.06 -8.76 8.98
CA TYR A 108 -6.80 -8.77 8.25
C TYR A 108 -5.80 -7.78 8.85
N VAL A 109 -4.52 -7.92 8.48
CA VAL A 109 -3.47 -6.93 8.72
C VAL A 109 -2.79 -6.58 7.41
N VAL A 110 -2.18 -5.40 7.34
CA VAL A 110 -1.40 -4.97 6.18
C VAL A 110 0.06 -4.87 6.58
N VAL A 111 0.93 -5.49 5.77
CA VAL A 111 2.38 -5.47 5.95
C VAL A 111 3.01 -4.65 4.83
N THR A 112 3.75 -3.61 5.19
CA THR A 112 4.47 -2.73 4.26
C THR A 112 5.96 -3.06 4.24
N PHE A 113 6.51 -3.23 3.04
CA PHE A 113 7.92 -3.51 2.79
C PHE A 113 8.61 -2.26 2.22
N PRO A 114 9.93 -2.09 2.45
CA PRO A 114 10.84 -3.01 3.14
C PRO A 114 10.87 -2.84 4.66
N SER A 115 10.07 -1.94 5.25
CA SER A 115 10.10 -1.67 6.70
C SER A 115 9.56 -2.81 7.55
N GLU A 116 8.79 -3.73 6.96
CA GLU A 116 8.09 -4.83 7.63
C GLU A 116 7.11 -4.33 8.70
N ASP A 117 6.60 -3.11 8.52
CA ASP A 117 5.62 -2.51 9.42
C ASP A 117 4.28 -3.22 9.26
N ILE A 118 3.68 -3.61 10.40
CA ILE A 118 2.35 -4.21 10.47
C ILE A 118 1.38 -3.12 10.93
N ALA A 119 0.38 -2.81 10.11
CA ALA A 119 -0.69 -1.88 10.47
C ALA A 119 -1.65 -2.48 11.51
N ASP A 120 -2.43 -1.62 12.17
CA ASP A 120 -3.47 -2.05 13.10
C ASP A 120 -4.46 -3.01 12.41
N PRO A 121 -4.94 -4.04 13.12
CA PRO A 121 -5.83 -5.03 12.54
C PRO A 121 -7.19 -4.44 12.17
N GLU A 122 -7.64 -4.75 10.95
CA GLU A 122 -8.90 -4.29 10.40
C GLU A 122 -9.92 -5.44 10.31
N SER A 123 -11.22 -5.11 10.31
CA SER A 123 -12.29 -6.09 10.09
C SER A 123 -12.51 -6.34 8.60
N GLY A 124 -13.02 -7.53 8.24
CA GLY A 124 -13.29 -7.90 6.84
C GLY A 124 -12.25 -8.84 6.26
N VAL A 125 -12.14 -8.88 4.93
CA VAL A 125 -11.20 -9.73 4.20
C VAL A 125 -10.39 -8.94 3.18
N CYS A 126 -9.17 -9.40 2.88
CA CYS A 126 -8.28 -8.77 1.91
C CYS A 126 -8.88 -8.64 0.52
N ALA A 127 -9.79 -9.53 0.13
CA ALA A 127 -10.48 -9.47 -1.17
C ALA A 127 -11.28 -8.15 -1.35
N ASP A 128 -11.89 -7.63 -0.28
CA ASP A 128 -12.63 -6.36 -0.33
C ASP A 128 -11.67 -5.19 -0.59
N ARG A 129 -10.47 -5.26 0.01
CA ARG A 129 -9.40 -4.27 -0.19
C ARG A 129 -8.76 -4.36 -1.56
N VAL A 130 -8.54 -5.56 -2.09
CA VAL A 130 -8.04 -5.75 -3.46
C VAL A 130 -9.02 -5.16 -4.47
N GLY A 131 -10.33 -5.29 -4.23
CA GLY A 131 -11.35 -4.61 -5.03
C GLY A 131 -11.23 -3.08 -4.98
N ALA A 132 -10.95 -2.53 -3.80
CA ALA A 132 -10.71 -1.10 -3.61
C ALA A 132 -9.38 -0.63 -4.26
N THR A 133 -8.26 -1.35 -4.07
CA THR A 133 -6.94 -0.99 -4.59
C THR A 133 -6.76 -1.28 -6.08
N ALA A 134 -7.50 -2.24 -6.64
CA ALA A 134 -7.61 -2.45 -8.09
C ALA A 134 -8.35 -1.29 -8.79
N THR A 135 -8.99 -0.41 -8.01
CA THR A 135 -9.54 0.86 -8.49
C THR A 135 -8.54 2.00 -8.27
N LYS A 136 -7.25 1.79 -8.57
CA LYS A 136 -6.39 2.93 -8.89
C LYS A 136 -7.00 3.58 -10.13
N ALA A 137 -7.61 4.75 -9.94
CA ALA A 137 -8.23 5.51 -11.02
C ALA A 137 -7.28 5.50 -12.24
N PRO A 138 -7.77 5.15 -13.44
CA PRO A 138 -6.91 5.09 -14.62
C PRO A 138 -6.12 6.39 -14.71
N ALA A 139 -4.81 6.27 -14.92
CA ALA A 139 -3.92 7.43 -14.96
C ALA A 139 -4.51 8.49 -15.88
N VAL A 140 -4.79 9.66 -15.32
CA VAL A 140 -5.37 10.78 -16.06
C VAL A 140 -4.44 11.11 -17.22
N GLN A 141 -4.95 11.02 -18.44
CA GLN A 141 -4.20 11.38 -19.64
C GLN A 141 -4.20 12.92 -19.78
N VAL A 142 -3.19 13.56 -19.21
CA VAL A 142 -2.93 14.99 -19.40
C VAL A 142 -2.14 15.17 -20.70
N PRO A 143 -2.60 16.01 -21.65
CA PRO A 143 -1.83 16.29 -22.86
C PRO A 143 -0.48 16.96 -22.55
N ASP A 144 0.59 16.58 -23.27
CA ASP A 144 1.94 17.16 -23.10
C ASP A 144 1.96 18.69 -23.16
N ALA A 145 1.04 19.30 -23.94
CA ALA A 145 0.93 20.75 -24.09
C ALA A 145 0.60 21.49 -22.79
N VAL A 146 0.04 20.81 -21.78
CA VAL A 146 -0.37 21.40 -20.50
C VAL A 146 0.28 20.72 -19.30
N ALA A 147 1.11 19.69 -19.52
CA ALA A 147 1.76 18.90 -18.47
C ALA A 147 2.66 19.75 -17.57
N ASP A 148 3.33 20.76 -18.14
CA ASP A 148 4.20 21.69 -17.42
C ASP A 148 3.50 23.01 -17.05
N ASP A 149 2.18 23.14 -17.28
CA ASP A 149 1.48 24.36 -16.88
C ASP A 149 1.51 24.44 -15.36
N PRO A 150 2.06 25.52 -14.78
CA PRO A 150 2.16 25.60 -13.34
C PRO A 150 0.77 25.47 -12.72
N GLY A 151 -0.29 25.97 -13.36
CA GLY A 151 -1.69 25.93 -12.92
C GLY A 151 -2.38 24.58 -13.04
N LEU A 152 -1.71 23.55 -13.54
CA LEU A 152 -2.28 22.23 -13.68
C LEU A 152 -2.62 21.62 -12.31
N LEU A 153 -3.86 21.13 -12.19
CA LEU A 153 -4.34 20.29 -11.09
C LEU A 153 -4.90 19.00 -11.68
N VAL A 154 -4.54 17.85 -11.11
CA VAL A 154 -4.91 16.53 -11.63
C VAL A 154 -5.62 15.72 -10.56
N SER A 155 -6.71 15.02 -10.92
CA SER A 155 -7.49 14.23 -9.96
C SER A 155 -6.70 13.09 -9.31
N SER A 156 -5.69 12.56 -10.00
CA SER A 156 -4.81 11.52 -9.45
C SER A 156 -4.01 11.97 -8.23
N ASP A 157 -3.76 13.28 -8.10
CA ASP A 157 -2.98 13.84 -7.00
C ASP A 157 -3.84 14.07 -5.75
N ALA A 158 -5.14 14.33 -5.96
CA ALA A 158 -6.12 14.58 -4.90
C ALA A 158 -6.92 13.33 -4.49
N GLY A 159 -6.99 12.30 -5.33
CA GLY A 159 -7.72 11.07 -5.03
C GLY A 159 -9.22 11.31 -4.82
N GLU A 160 -9.76 10.79 -3.73
CA GLU A 160 -11.18 10.88 -3.37
C GLU A 160 -11.62 12.31 -3.01
N ASP A 161 -10.67 13.18 -2.65
CA ASP A 161 -10.94 14.58 -2.32
C ASP A 161 -11.04 15.48 -3.56
N TRP A 162 -10.92 14.93 -4.77
CA TRP A 162 -10.99 15.69 -6.01
C TRP A 162 -12.40 16.29 -6.22
N PRO A 163 -12.54 17.63 -6.24
CA PRO A 163 -13.86 18.26 -6.18
C PRO A 163 -14.53 18.43 -7.55
N LEU A 164 -13.94 17.94 -8.64
CA LEU A 164 -14.44 18.14 -10.00
C LEU A 164 -14.77 16.82 -10.69
N THR A 165 -15.67 16.85 -11.67
CA THR A 165 -16.02 15.67 -12.48
C THR A 165 -15.05 15.44 -13.64
N VAL A 166 -14.25 16.45 -13.98
CA VAL A 166 -13.22 16.37 -15.02
C VAL A 166 -11.89 15.91 -14.43
N PRO A 167 -11.04 15.20 -15.19
CA PRO A 167 -9.86 14.54 -14.63
C PRO A 167 -8.67 15.48 -14.35
N TYR A 168 -8.63 16.66 -14.97
CA TYR A 168 -7.66 17.72 -14.67
C TYR A 168 -8.25 19.08 -15.03
N VAL A 169 -7.67 20.15 -14.49
CA VAL A 169 -7.95 21.54 -14.87
C VAL A 169 -6.69 22.38 -14.82
N ILE A 170 -6.72 23.55 -15.45
CA ILE A 170 -5.66 24.56 -15.33
C ILE A 170 -6.24 25.77 -14.61
N VAL A 171 -5.79 26.04 -13.39
CA VAL A 171 -6.22 27.21 -12.62
C VAL A 171 -5.37 28.43 -12.94
N ARG A 172 -6.00 29.60 -12.94
CA ARG A 172 -5.37 30.90 -13.15
C ARG A 172 -5.90 31.91 -12.15
N CYS A 173 -5.06 32.86 -11.78
CA CYS A 173 -5.47 34.06 -11.09
C CYS A 173 -5.17 35.29 -11.94
N THR A 174 -6.14 36.20 -12.01
CA THR A 174 -5.92 37.56 -12.54
C THR A 174 -6.27 38.58 -11.46
N GLU A 175 -5.36 39.53 -11.24
CA GLU A 175 -5.63 40.65 -10.35
C GLU A 175 -6.26 41.83 -11.11
N ARG A 176 -7.31 42.43 -10.54
CA ARG A 176 -7.99 43.60 -11.13
C ARG A 176 -8.35 44.62 -10.06
N THR A 177 -8.10 45.90 -10.33
CA THR A 177 -8.53 46.96 -9.42
C THR A 177 -9.91 47.49 -9.82
N LEU A 178 -10.90 47.39 -8.93
CA LEU A 178 -12.25 47.96 -9.10
C LEU A 178 -12.67 48.69 -7.82
N GLY A 179 -13.23 49.90 -7.97
CA GLY A 179 -13.65 50.70 -6.80
C GLY A 179 -12.51 51.01 -5.80
N GLY A 180 -11.26 51.04 -6.27
CA GLY A 180 -10.08 51.27 -5.42
C GLY A 180 -9.63 50.05 -4.61
N ARG A 181 -10.16 48.85 -4.87
CA ARG A 181 -9.75 47.60 -4.24
C ARG A 181 -9.14 46.65 -5.26
N LEU A 182 -8.05 45.99 -4.87
CA LEU A 182 -7.48 44.88 -5.63
C LEU A 182 -8.35 43.64 -5.43
N LEU A 183 -8.75 43.03 -6.53
CA LEU A 183 -9.58 41.84 -6.56
C LEU A 183 -8.79 40.71 -7.22
N GLN A 184 -8.93 39.51 -6.68
CA GLN A 184 -8.30 38.30 -7.19
C GLN A 184 -9.38 37.42 -7.83
N LEU A 185 -9.30 37.29 -9.15
CA LEU A 185 -10.29 36.55 -9.94
C LEU A 185 -9.67 35.19 -10.25
N VAL A 186 -10.17 34.15 -9.58
CA VAL A 186 -9.73 32.78 -9.80
C VAL A 186 -10.63 32.14 -10.85
N THR A 187 -10.02 31.73 -11.95
CA THR A 187 -10.67 31.04 -13.06
C THR A 187 -9.98 29.71 -13.32
N LEU A 188 -10.66 28.80 -14.00
CA LEU A 188 -10.04 27.57 -14.47
C LEU A 188 -10.42 27.28 -15.92
N THR A 189 -9.60 26.49 -16.59
CA THR A 189 -9.88 25.90 -17.91
C THR A 189 -9.99 24.38 -17.76
N ALA A 190 -11.09 23.80 -18.24
CA ALA A 190 -11.34 22.37 -18.26
C ALA A 190 -10.70 21.69 -19.49
N PRO A 191 -10.61 20.35 -19.54
CA PRO A 191 -9.96 19.62 -20.63
C PRO A 191 -10.59 19.84 -22.02
N ASP A 192 -11.87 20.18 -22.06
CA ASP A 192 -12.61 20.51 -23.28
C ASP A 192 -12.38 21.97 -23.73
N GLY A 193 -11.59 22.74 -22.99
CA GLY A 193 -11.31 24.15 -23.21
C GLY A 193 -12.36 25.10 -22.64
N ALA A 194 -13.40 24.62 -21.95
CA ALA A 194 -14.36 25.48 -21.29
C ALA A 194 -13.72 26.21 -20.10
N GLU A 195 -14.03 27.50 -19.96
CA GLU A 195 -13.51 28.33 -18.87
C GLU A 195 -14.63 28.64 -17.86
N TYR A 196 -14.27 28.65 -16.58
CA TYR A 196 -15.21 28.84 -15.48
C TYR A 196 -14.68 29.80 -14.42
N ALA A 197 -15.58 30.55 -13.79
CA ALA A 197 -15.32 31.36 -12.61
C ALA A 197 -15.42 30.49 -11.34
N VAL A 198 -14.33 30.40 -10.56
CA VAL A 198 -14.22 29.47 -9.42
C VAL A 198 -14.59 30.14 -8.10
N ASN A 199 -14.15 31.39 -7.88
CA ASN A 199 -14.46 32.13 -6.66
C ASN A 199 -15.58 33.17 -6.88
N GLY A 200 -16.19 33.65 -5.79
CA GLY A 200 -17.26 34.65 -5.86
C GLY A 200 -16.83 35.93 -6.59
N THR A 201 -15.59 36.37 -6.40
CA THR A 201 -15.06 37.55 -7.09
C THR A 201 -14.98 37.38 -8.60
N ALA A 202 -14.55 36.21 -9.10
CA ALA A 202 -14.56 35.92 -10.53
C ALA A 202 -16.00 35.85 -11.06
N ARG A 203 -16.92 35.25 -10.30
CA ARG A 203 -18.34 35.17 -10.70
C ARG A 203 -18.99 36.56 -10.83
N ASP A 204 -18.65 37.48 -9.94
CA ASP A 204 -19.24 38.83 -9.92
C ASP A 204 -18.58 39.79 -10.93
N HIS A 205 -17.39 39.48 -11.42
CA HIS A 205 -16.56 40.41 -12.20
C HIS A 205 -15.99 39.85 -13.52
N THR A 206 -16.45 38.68 -13.94
CA THR A 206 -16.20 38.12 -15.28
C THR A 206 -17.53 37.74 -15.94
N ASP A 207 -17.50 37.49 -17.24
CA ASP A 207 -18.62 36.92 -17.99
C ASP A 207 -18.56 35.38 -18.06
N LEU A 208 -17.65 34.75 -17.29
CA LEU A 208 -17.48 33.30 -17.29
C LEU A 208 -18.63 32.61 -16.53
N PRO A 209 -19.05 31.41 -16.99
CA PRO A 209 -20.02 30.61 -16.25
C PRO A 209 -19.47 30.14 -14.89
N ASP A 210 -20.40 29.80 -13.99
CA ASP A 210 -20.08 29.13 -12.73
C ASP A 210 -19.54 27.71 -12.98
N ILE A 211 -18.64 27.23 -12.13
CA ILE A 211 -18.09 25.86 -12.12
C ILE A 211 -19.12 24.75 -11.88
N GLU A 212 -20.35 25.09 -11.46
CA GLU A 212 -21.42 24.14 -11.12
C GLU A 212 -21.60 22.94 -12.09
N PRO A 213 -21.48 23.10 -13.43
CA PRO A 213 -21.61 21.97 -14.37
C PRO A 213 -20.55 20.87 -14.19
N ILE A 214 -19.39 21.21 -13.66
CA ILE A 214 -18.26 20.29 -13.46
C ILE A 214 -17.90 20.09 -11.98
N TRP A 215 -18.66 20.68 -11.06
CA TRP A 215 -18.46 20.50 -9.62
C TRP A 215 -18.99 19.14 -9.18
N ALA A 216 -18.16 18.27 -8.62
CA ALA A 216 -18.57 16.94 -8.21
C ALA A 216 -19.64 16.99 -7.07
N PRO A 217 -20.71 16.17 -7.15
CA PRO A 217 -21.62 15.97 -6.03
C PRO A 217 -20.88 15.27 -4.88
N ASN A 218 -21.28 15.56 -3.65
CA ASN A 218 -20.77 14.88 -2.47
C ASN A 218 -21.41 13.48 -2.37
N PRO A 219 -20.62 12.39 -2.33
CA PRO A 219 -21.18 11.02 -2.28
C PRO A 219 -21.82 10.69 -0.92
N ASP A 220 -21.42 11.35 0.16
CA ASP A 220 -21.89 11.07 1.52
C ASP A 220 -23.16 11.84 1.88
N VAL A 221 -23.43 12.96 1.20
CA VAL A 221 -24.57 13.85 1.49
C VAL A 221 -25.26 14.29 0.21
N GLU A 222 -26.48 13.79 0.01
CA GLU A 222 -27.33 14.13 -1.13
C GLU A 222 -27.58 15.65 -1.22
N GLY A 223 -27.43 16.20 -2.44
CA GLY A 223 -27.67 17.62 -2.73
C GLY A 223 -26.50 18.54 -2.37
N LEU A 224 -25.44 18.05 -1.74
CA LEU A 224 -24.20 18.81 -1.52
C LEU A 224 -23.17 18.53 -2.61
N ARG A 225 -22.17 19.41 -2.67
CA ARG A 225 -20.99 19.27 -3.54
C ARG A 225 -19.75 19.01 -2.68
N ILE A 226 -18.72 18.40 -3.26
CA ILE A 226 -17.41 18.25 -2.59
C ILE A 226 -16.82 19.64 -2.31
N ASP A 227 -16.03 19.81 -1.26
CA ASP A 227 -15.44 21.12 -0.95
C ASP A 227 -14.49 21.60 -2.07
N ILE A 228 -14.76 22.79 -2.62
CA ILE A 228 -13.97 23.39 -3.71
C ILE A 228 -12.78 24.22 -3.21
N SER A 229 -12.67 24.44 -1.90
CA SER A 229 -11.61 25.25 -1.30
C SER A 229 -10.20 24.88 -1.79
N PRO A 230 -9.82 23.60 -1.97
CA PRO A 230 -8.50 23.25 -2.50
C PRO A 230 -8.20 23.84 -3.90
N VAL A 231 -9.21 23.93 -4.78
CA VAL A 231 -9.05 24.51 -6.13
C VAL A 231 -8.96 26.04 -6.04
N ILE A 232 -9.76 26.66 -5.16
CA ILE A 232 -9.72 28.11 -4.92
C ILE A 232 -8.35 28.51 -4.36
N ASP A 233 -7.86 27.81 -3.34
CA ASP A 233 -6.58 28.09 -2.69
C ASP A 233 -5.40 27.89 -3.66
N ALA A 234 -5.43 26.82 -4.46
CA ALA A 234 -4.44 26.58 -5.50
C ALA A 234 -4.41 27.71 -6.55
N GLY A 235 -5.58 28.27 -6.90
CA GLY A 235 -5.70 29.43 -7.78
C GLY A 235 -5.23 30.73 -7.13
N LEU A 236 -5.62 31.01 -5.89
CA LEU A 236 -5.23 32.21 -5.15
C LEU A 236 -3.72 32.27 -4.89
N ALA A 237 -3.07 31.12 -4.72
CA ALA A 237 -1.61 31.03 -4.60
C ALA A 237 -0.85 31.54 -5.85
N ARG A 238 -1.55 31.91 -6.93
CA ARG A 238 -0.97 32.38 -8.20
C ARG A 238 -1.04 33.88 -8.45
N CYS A 239 -1.66 34.67 -7.56
CA CYS A 239 -1.96 36.09 -7.81
C CYS A 239 -0.77 37.06 -7.63
#